data_AF-A0A0F7RRU6-F1
#
_entry.id   AF-A0A0F7RRU6-F1
#
_cell.length_a   1.000
_cell.length_b   1.000
_cell.length_c   1.000
_cell.angle_alpha   90.00
_cell.angle_beta   90.00
_cell.angle_gamma   90.00
#
_symmetry.space_group_name_H-M   'P 1'
#
loop_
_entity.id
_entity.type
_entity.pdbx_description
1 polymer ?
#
loop_
_entity_poly.entity_id
_entity_poly.type
_entity_poly.pdbx_seq_one_letter_code
_entity_poly.pdbx_strand_id
1 'polypeptide(L)'
;MEDVGETPGRSAAASSAEQGEEVEKQEVQGVNRLKTAQDVKEQSAAEGDANGTPKEEPNGVNGISSDEHNPTILSTTTPLYTEHPIPDHDLILHFGDLNFRLDISHSEAHRLIRQRDYPTLYRYDQLESLRTSGSLFDDFVEGRIDFAPTYKFDKGTDRYDTSEKGRVPAWCDRVMWCVTREWEDGGGSATGEGVVLQAYESVGEVKFSDHKPVRATLLVRVR
;
A
#
# COMPACT_ATOMS: atom_id res chain seq x y z
N MET A 1 22.11 -30.58 -61.09
CA MET A 1 23.38 -30.42 -60.37
C MET A 1 24.25 -29.52 -61.23
N GLU A 2 24.07 -28.23 -61.02
CA GLU A 2 24.79 -27.06 -61.55
C GLU A 2 24.76 -26.12 -60.34
N ASP A 3 25.77 -25.41 -59.88
CA ASP A 3 27.10 -25.04 -60.33
C ASP A 3 27.86 -24.67 -59.03
N VAL A 4 29.17 -24.94 -58.94
CA VAL A 4 29.99 -24.71 -57.73
C VAL A 4 31.23 -23.91 -58.13
N GLY A 5 31.31 -22.68 -57.63
CA GLY A 5 32.50 -21.84 -57.57
C GLY A 5 32.24 -20.75 -56.53
N GLU A 6 33.18 -20.21 -55.78
CA GLU A 6 34.61 -20.42 -55.59
C GLU A 6 34.93 -19.65 -54.28
N THR A 7 35.98 -20.03 -53.55
CA THR A 7 36.38 -19.44 -52.25
C THR A 7 37.26 -18.16 -52.40
N PRO A 8 37.93 -17.64 -51.34
CA PRO A 8 37.54 -16.49 -50.52
C PRO A 8 38.47 -15.26 -50.68
N GLY A 9 38.04 -14.09 -50.19
CA GLY A 9 38.89 -12.88 -50.14
C GLY A 9 38.70 -12.09 -48.85
N ARG A 10 39.74 -12.06 -48.00
CA ARG A 10 39.91 -11.11 -46.88
C ARG A 10 40.57 -9.84 -47.42
N SER A 11 40.08 -8.66 -47.05
CA SER A 11 40.85 -7.41 -47.03
C SER A 11 40.23 -6.43 -46.02
N ALA A 12 41.09 -5.58 -45.47
CA ALA A 12 40.99 -4.84 -44.22
C ALA A 12 40.52 -3.37 -44.35
N ALA A 13 40.32 -2.78 -43.16
CA ALA A 13 40.64 -1.40 -42.75
C ALA A 13 39.53 -0.31 -42.75
N ALA A 14 39.21 0.09 -41.51
CA ALA A 14 39.17 1.45 -40.93
C ALA A 14 38.30 2.57 -41.51
N SER A 15 37.49 3.22 -40.64
CA SER A 15 37.63 4.65 -40.28
C SER A 15 36.42 5.18 -39.48
N SER A 16 36.71 5.69 -38.28
CA SER A 16 36.24 6.94 -37.64
C SER A 16 34.74 7.25 -37.48
N ALA A 17 34.32 7.41 -36.22
CA ALA A 17 33.75 8.67 -35.70
C ALA A 17 33.52 8.56 -34.17
N GLU A 18 34.45 9.09 -33.39
CA GLU A 18 34.18 9.62 -32.05
C GLU A 18 33.56 11.02 -32.20
N GLN A 19 32.48 11.32 -31.49
CA GLN A 19 32.10 12.67 -31.06
C GLN A 19 30.88 12.66 -30.11
N GLY A 20 31.08 13.22 -28.91
CA GLY A 20 30.05 13.82 -28.04
C GLY A 20 29.11 12.82 -27.34
N GLU A 21 28.69 12.99 -26.10
CA GLU A 21 28.45 14.22 -25.36
C GLU A 21 28.32 13.88 -23.87
N GLU A 22 29.12 14.57 -23.06
CA GLU A 22 29.12 14.54 -21.59
C GLU A 22 28.18 15.65 -21.12
N VAL A 23 27.01 15.30 -20.55
CA VAL A 23 26.11 16.28 -19.90
C VAL A 23 25.52 15.70 -18.61
N GLU A 24 26.11 16.20 -17.52
CA GLU A 24 25.43 16.73 -16.32
C GLU A 24 24.81 15.77 -15.30
N LYS A 25 25.59 15.55 -14.23
CA LYS A 25 25.10 15.22 -12.89
C LYS A 25 24.48 16.48 -12.29
N GLN A 26 23.20 16.46 -11.97
CA GLN A 26 22.62 17.38 -10.98
C GLN A 26 22.05 16.58 -9.81
N GLU A 27 22.67 16.78 -8.64
CA GLU A 27 22.09 16.51 -7.34
C GLU A 27 20.81 17.33 -7.17
N VAL A 28 19.70 16.68 -6.83
CA VAL A 28 18.56 17.34 -6.20
C VAL A 28 18.54 16.90 -4.74
N GLN A 29 19.26 17.65 -3.91
CA GLN A 29 18.99 17.68 -2.47
C GLN A 29 17.64 18.36 -2.26
N GLY A 30 16.68 17.63 -1.70
CA GLY A 30 15.34 18.14 -1.43
C GLY A 30 14.42 17.05 -0.90
N VAL A 31 14.84 16.33 0.14
CA VAL A 31 13.97 15.39 0.85
C VAL A 31 12.93 16.19 1.63
N ASN A 32 11.76 16.40 1.03
CA ASN A 32 10.59 16.79 1.80
C ASN A 32 10.11 15.57 2.58
N ARG A 33 10.59 15.47 3.82
CA ARG A 33 10.09 14.55 4.84
C ARG A 33 8.58 14.80 5.00
N LEU A 34 7.74 13.86 4.55
CA LEU A 34 6.31 13.97 4.72
C LEU A 34 5.97 13.96 6.22
N LYS A 35 5.16 14.94 6.60
CA LYS A 35 4.70 15.19 7.95
C LYS A 35 3.80 14.03 8.42
N THR A 36 3.91 13.69 9.70
CA THR A 36 3.18 12.57 10.30
C THR A 36 1.72 12.95 10.54
N ALA A 37 0.85 11.97 10.81
CA ALA A 37 -0.57 12.18 11.09
C ALA A 37 -0.85 13.13 12.28
N GLN A 38 0.15 13.44 13.11
CA GLN A 38 0.04 14.44 14.17
C GLN A 38 0.08 15.88 13.64
N ASP A 39 0.76 16.14 12.52
CA ASP A 39 0.98 17.49 11.99
C ASP A 39 -0.23 18.04 11.20
N VAL A 40 -1.20 17.20 10.85
CA VAL A 40 -2.41 17.58 10.12
C VAL A 40 -3.48 18.17 11.07
N LYS A 41 -3.35 17.94 12.38
CA LYS A 41 -4.36 18.33 13.37
C LYS A 41 -4.26 19.80 13.84
N GLU A 42 -3.14 20.47 13.56
CA GLU A 42 -2.92 21.86 13.99
C GLU A 42 -3.33 22.92 12.95
N GLN A 43 -3.63 22.54 11.70
CA GLN A 43 -4.06 23.49 10.67
C GLN A 43 -5.59 23.67 10.55
N SER A 44 -6.40 22.94 11.34
CA SER A 44 -7.86 23.06 11.33
C SER A 44 -8.44 23.87 12.50
N ALA A 45 -7.61 24.57 13.29
CA ALA A 45 -8.05 25.30 14.49
C ALA A 45 -7.90 26.83 14.42
N ALA A 46 -7.62 27.40 13.25
CA ALA A 46 -7.42 28.84 13.08
C ALA A 46 -8.29 29.40 11.96
N GLU A 47 -9.61 29.47 12.16
CA GLU A 47 -10.53 30.37 11.47
C GLU A 47 -11.90 30.30 12.16
N GLY A 48 -12.30 31.36 12.88
CA GLY A 48 -13.57 31.38 13.63
C GLY A 48 -13.70 32.56 14.60
N ASP A 49 -14.09 33.70 14.02
CA ASP A 49 -14.56 34.99 14.53
C ASP A 49 -14.78 35.28 16.04
N ALA A 50 -14.33 36.49 16.38
CA ALA A 50 -14.54 37.19 17.64
C ALA A 50 -15.91 37.90 17.70
N ASN A 51 -16.65 37.74 18.80
CA ASN A 51 -17.46 38.84 19.35
C ASN A 51 -17.91 38.60 20.81
N GLY A 52 -17.69 39.59 21.69
CA GLY A 52 -18.72 40.02 22.65
C GLY A 52 -18.73 39.54 24.11
N THR A 53 -17.99 40.27 24.95
CA THR A 53 -18.31 40.70 26.35
C THR A 53 -18.27 39.73 27.56
N PRO A 54 -17.59 40.12 28.68
CA PRO A 54 -17.43 39.32 29.90
C PRO A 54 -18.45 39.67 31.01
N LYS A 55 -18.80 38.70 31.86
CA LYS A 55 -19.52 38.95 33.13
C LYS A 55 -18.93 38.12 34.28
N GLU A 56 -18.19 38.84 35.11
CA GLU A 56 -18.08 38.82 36.58
C GLU A 56 -18.37 37.53 37.37
N GLU A 57 -17.36 37.10 38.13
CA GLU A 57 -17.52 36.38 39.39
C GLU A 57 -17.86 37.34 40.55
N PRO A 58 -18.42 36.82 41.65
CA PRO A 58 -17.95 37.29 42.95
C PRO A 58 -17.57 36.17 43.92
N ASN A 59 -16.46 36.44 44.61
CA ASN A 59 -15.91 35.77 45.77
C ASN A 59 -16.92 35.62 46.94
N GLY A 60 -16.78 34.51 47.67
CA GLY A 60 -17.33 34.34 49.02
C GLY A 60 -16.51 33.32 49.81
N VAL A 61 -15.62 33.81 50.67
CA VAL A 61 -14.88 33.04 51.68
C VAL A 61 -15.70 32.95 52.96
N ASN A 62 -15.77 31.77 53.61
CA ASN A 62 -15.63 31.57 55.07
C ASN A 62 -15.80 30.09 55.50
N GLY A 63 -14.67 29.46 55.85
CA GLY A 63 -14.42 28.90 57.19
C GLY A 63 -15.24 27.73 57.79
N ILE A 64 -14.46 26.70 58.13
CA ILE A 64 -14.43 25.85 59.36
C ILE A 64 -15.30 24.56 59.44
N SER A 65 -14.58 23.48 59.77
CA SER A 65 -14.96 22.30 60.59
C SER A 65 -15.35 20.99 59.86
N SER A 66 -14.36 20.09 59.81
CA SER A 66 -14.42 18.65 60.14
C SER A 66 -15.78 17.96 60.08
N ASP A 67 -15.96 17.03 59.14
CA ASP A 67 -15.90 15.60 59.44
C ASP A 67 -15.97 14.77 58.14
N GLU A 68 -15.25 13.65 58.18
CA GLU A 68 -15.41 12.40 57.42
C GLU A 68 -16.21 12.46 56.11
N HIS A 69 -15.55 12.13 55.00
CA HIS A 69 -15.93 11.04 54.07
C HIS A 69 -14.86 11.02 52.98
N ASN A 70 -14.02 9.97 53.02
CA ASN A 70 -13.08 9.62 51.96
C ASN A 70 -13.88 8.99 50.81
N PRO A 71 -14.12 9.64 49.65
CA PRO A 71 -14.48 8.89 48.48
C PRO A 71 -13.16 8.32 47.96
N THR A 72 -12.99 7.02 48.14
CA THR A 72 -11.96 6.25 47.44
C THR A 72 -12.14 6.53 45.94
N ILE A 73 -11.33 7.45 45.43
CA ILE A 73 -11.32 7.83 44.03
C ILE A 73 -10.77 6.64 43.27
N LEU A 74 -11.62 6.09 42.40
CA LEU A 74 -11.45 4.96 41.50
C LEU A 74 -10.07 4.30 41.55
N SER A 75 -10.06 3.05 42.00
CA SER A 75 -9.06 2.07 41.57
C SER A 75 -8.96 2.16 40.04
N THR A 76 -7.88 2.75 39.57
CA THR A 76 -7.46 2.72 38.19
C THR A 76 -7.25 1.25 37.87
N THR A 77 -8.26 0.63 37.26
CA THR A 77 -8.15 -0.67 36.63
C THR A 77 -6.96 -0.56 35.68
N THR A 78 -5.84 -1.13 36.09
CA THR A 78 -4.68 -1.31 35.22
C THR A 78 -5.21 -2.07 34.01
N PRO A 79 -5.05 -1.54 32.77
CA PRO A 79 -5.52 -2.27 31.61
C PRO A 79 -4.83 -3.63 31.63
N LEU A 80 -5.63 -4.70 31.55
CA LEU A 80 -5.15 -6.09 31.57
C LEU A 80 -4.31 -6.44 30.33
N TYR A 81 -4.09 -5.45 29.45
CA TYR A 81 -3.31 -5.54 28.23
C TYR A 81 -2.41 -4.31 28.15
N THR A 82 -1.14 -4.54 27.85
CA THR A 82 -0.22 -3.46 27.44
C THR A 82 -0.47 -3.23 25.95
N GLU A 83 -0.93 -2.04 25.59
CA GLU A 83 -1.05 -1.65 24.18
C GLU A 83 0.35 -1.59 23.57
N HIS A 84 0.60 -2.43 22.56
CA HIS A 84 1.83 -2.38 21.79
C HIS A 84 1.60 -1.53 20.53
N PRO A 85 2.47 -0.55 20.24
CA PRO A 85 2.49 0.12 18.94
C PRO A 85 2.49 -0.88 17.78
N ILE A 86 1.87 -0.52 16.65
CA ILE A 86 1.85 -1.38 15.45
C ILE A 86 3.27 -1.87 15.06
N PRO A 87 4.32 -1.02 15.06
CA PRO A 87 5.68 -1.45 14.73
C PRO A 87 6.28 -2.50 15.69
N ASP A 88 5.74 -2.64 16.91
CA ASP A 88 6.26 -3.58 17.92
C ASP A 88 5.79 -5.02 17.67
N HIS A 89 4.91 -5.24 16.69
CA HIS A 89 4.41 -6.56 16.32
C HIS A 89 5.37 -7.24 15.34
N ASP A 90 5.65 -8.53 15.56
CA ASP A 90 6.58 -9.33 14.73
C ASP A 90 6.16 -9.42 13.25
N LEU A 91 4.86 -9.47 13.03
CA LEU A 91 4.21 -9.57 11.74
C LEU A 91 3.02 -8.62 11.70
N ILE A 92 3.04 -7.70 10.74
CA ILE A 92 1.93 -6.81 10.46
C ILE A 92 1.26 -7.29 9.18
N LEU A 93 -0.03 -7.64 9.26
CA LEU A 93 -0.85 -7.96 8.10
C LEU A 93 -1.72 -6.75 7.78
N HIS A 94 -1.60 -6.23 6.55
CA HIS A 94 -2.45 -5.16 6.05
C HIS A 94 -3.26 -5.67 4.87
N PHE A 95 -4.58 -5.64 4.99
CA PHE A 95 -5.47 -6.13 3.93
C PHE A 95 -6.83 -5.44 3.94
N GLY A 96 -7.53 -5.53 2.81
CA GLY A 96 -8.88 -5.01 2.64
C GLY A 96 -9.11 -4.40 1.27
N ASP A 97 -10.24 -3.71 1.12
CA ASP A 97 -10.52 -2.84 -0.03
C ASP A 97 -9.75 -1.53 0.11
N LEU A 98 -8.58 -1.47 -0.52
CA LEU A 98 -7.72 -0.28 -0.57
C LEU A 98 -8.16 0.70 -1.67
N ASN A 99 -9.07 0.27 -2.55
CA ASN A 99 -9.74 1.09 -3.56
C ASN A 99 -8.83 1.77 -4.60
N PHE A 100 -7.58 1.30 -4.75
CA PHE A 100 -6.69 1.70 -5.83
C PHE A 100 -7.20 1.20 -7.18
N ARG A 101 -7.06 2.03 -8.21
CA ARG A 101 -7.61 1.80 -9.55
C ARG A 101 -6.50 1.56 -10.58
N LEU A 102 -6.91 1.24 -11.80
CA LEU A 102 -6.00 1.14 -12.93
C LEU A 102 -6.04 2.43 -13.77
N ASP A 103 -4.88 2.99 -14.06
CA ASP A 103 -4.70 4.16 -14.91
C ASP A 103 -4.63 3.75 -16.40
N ILE A 104 -5.69 3.10 -16.87
CA ILE A 104 -5.80 2.54 -18.22
C ILE A 104 -7.21 2.73 -18.79
N SER A 105 -7.36 2.72 -20.11
CA SER A 105 -8.68 2.80 -20.75
C SER A 105 -9.48 1.52 -20.55
N HIS A 106 -10.82 1.65 -20.51
CA HIS A 106 -11.74 0.52 -20.36
C HIS A 106 -11.53 -0.55 -21.46
N SER A 107 -11.41 -0.13 -22.72
CA SER A 107 -11.23 -1.06 -23.84
C SER A 107 -9.93 -1.87 -23.72
N GLU A 108 -8.86 -1.23 -23.28
CA GLU A 108 -7.55 -1.85 -23.14
C GLU A 108 -7.47 -2.78 -21.94
N ALA A 109 -8.02 -2.38 -20.79
CA ALA A 109 -8.16 -3.26 -19.63
C ALA A 109 -8.88 -4.56 -20.02
N HIS A 110 -10.04 -4.44 -20.68
CA HIS A 110 -10.79 -5.60 -21.12
C HIS A 110 -10.04 -6.44 -22.16
N ARG A 111 -9.21 -5.84 -23.02
CA ARG A 111 -8.35 -6.57 -23.97
C ARG A 111 -7.32 -7.43 -23.22
N LEU A 112 -6.60 -6.85 -22.26
CA LEU A 112 -5.58 -7.54 -21.46
C LEU A 112 -6.20 -8.63 -20.58
N ILE A 113 -7.35 -8.36 -19.96
CA ILE A 113 -8.10 -9.34 -19.16
C ILE A 113 -8.52 -10.55 -20.01
N ARG A 114 -9.05 -10.33 -21.23
CA ARG A 114 -9.41 -11.43 -22.15
C ARG A 114 -8.19 -12.27 -22.55
N GLN A 115 -7.02 -11.65 -22.67
CA GLN A 115 -5.76 -12.33 -22.97
C GLN A 115 -5.12 -12.99 -21.74
N ARG A 116 -5.65 -12.73 -20.53
CA ARG A 116 -5.05 -13.09 -19.25
C ARG A 116 -3.62 -12.54 -19.09
N ASP A 117 -3.33 -11.41 -19.72
CA ASP A 117 -2.07 -10.70 -19.57
C ASP A 117 -2.13 -9.75 -18.37
N TYR A 118 -2.26 -10.36 -17.18
CA TYR A 118 -2.29 -9.65 -15.90
C TYR A 118 -0.95 -8.94 -15.59
N PRO A 119 0.23 -9.51 -15.92
CA PRO A 119 1.49 -8.80 -15.69
C PRO A 119 1.57 -7.46 -16.43
N THR A 120 1.11 -7.38 -17.67
CA THR A 120 1.06 -6.09 -18.40
C THR A 120 0.00 -5.16 -17.81
N LEU A 121 -1.18 -5.69 -17.46
CA LEU A 121 -2.26 -4.90 -16.86
C LEU A 121 -1.85 -4.31 -15.50
N TYR A 122 -1.10 -5.06 -14.69
CA TYR A 122 -0.63 -4.66 -13.37
C TYR A 122 0.33 -3.47 -13.40
N ARG A 123 0.99 -3.20 -14.53
CA ARG A 123 1.82 -1.99 -14.71
C ARG A 123 1.03 -0.69 -14.65
N TYR A 124 -0.30 -0.75 -14.77
CA TYR A 124 -1.20 0.40 -14.66
C TYR A 124 -1.83 0.52 -13.28
N ASP A 125 -1.44 -0.31 -12.31
CA ASP A 125 -1.98 -0.31 -10.96
C ASP A 125 -1.44 0.89 -10.14
N GLN A 126 -2.37 1.67 -9.57
CA GLN A 126 -2.01 2.86 -8.79
C GLN A 126 -1.25 2.53 -7.50
N LEU A 127 -1.58 1.42 -6.83
CA LEU A 127 -0.87 1.00 -5.61
C LEU A 127 0.56 0.61 -5.95
N GLU A 128 0.76 -0.21 -6.99
CA GLU A 128 2.10 -0.56 -7.48
C GLU A 128 2.92 0.68 -7.84
N SER A 129 2.31 1.64 -8.51
CA SER A 129 2.97 2.89 -8.88
C SER A 129 3.46 3.70 -7.66
N LEU A 130 2.65 3.77 -6.59
CA LEU A 130 3.02 4.45 -5.34
C LEU A 130 4.06 3.69 -4.52
N ARG A 131 4.00 2.36 -4.54
CA ARG A 131 5.00 1.49 -3.88
C ARG A 131 6.35 1.62 -4.55
N THR A 132 6.38 1.58 -5.88
CA THR A 132 7.62 1.69 -6.66
C THR A 132 8.23 3.10 -6.62
N SER A 133 7.44 4.14 -6.32
CA SER A 133 7.94 5.50 -6.08
C SER A 133 8.44 5.74 -4.64
N GLY A 134 8.40 4.74 -3.75
CA GLY A 134 8.82 4.87 -2.35
C GLY A 134 7.91 5.80 -1.53
N SER A 135 6.62 5.85 -1.86
CA SER A 135 5.67 6.79 -1.28
C SER A 135 4.69 6.14 -0.30
N LEU A 136 4.53 4.81 -0.38
CA LEU A 136 3.51 4.09 0.38
C LEU A 136 3.86 2.60 0.46
N PHE A 137 3.79 2.02 1.67
CA PHE A 137 3.98 0.58 1.92
C PHE A 137 5.38 0.03 1.56
N ASP A 138 6.44 0.85 1.62
CA ASP A 138 7.81 0.46 1.25
C ASP A 138 8.32 -0.79 2.00
N ASP A 139 7.99 -0.92 3.30
CA ASP A 139 8.41 -2.05 4.14
C ASP A 139 7.46 -3.27 4.04
N PHE A 140 6.38 -3.17 3.28
CA PHE A 140 5.42 -4.26 3.11
C PHE A 140 5.76 -5.05 1.85
N VAL A 141 5.50 -6.34 1.89
CA VAL A 141 5.57 -7.26 0.75
C VAL A 141 4.15 -7.58 0.31
N GLU A 142 3.94 -7.68 -1.00
CA GLU A 142 2.72 -8.22 -1.60
C GLU A 142 3.04 -9.43 -2.46
N GLY A 143 2.14 -10.42 -2.47
CA GLY A 143 2.25 -11.56 -3.36
C GLY A 143 2.06 -11.15 -4.82
N ARG A 144 2.66 -11.92 -5.75
CA ARG A 144 2.40 -11.73 -7.17
C ARG A 144 0.91 -11.92 -7.48
N ILE A 145 0.31 -10.97 -8.18
CA ILE A 145 -1.07 -11.04 -8.64
C ILE A 145 -1.13 -11.74 -9.99
N ASP A 146 -1.58 -13.00 -9.98
CA ASP A 146 -1.79 -13.83 -11.18
C ASP A 146 -3.29 -14.12 -11.45
N PHE A 147 -4.18 -13.34 -10.85
CA PHE A 147 -5.64 -13.47 -11.00
C PHE A 147 -6.26 -12.19 -11.58
N ALA A 148 -7.45 -12.33 -12.18
CA ALA A 148 -8.16 -11.20 -12.79
C ALA A 148 -8.59 -10.14 -11.75
N PRO A 149 -8.76 -8.86 -12.17
CA PRO A 149 -9.27 -7.80 -11.30
C PRO A 149 -10.54 -8.20 -10.53
N THR A 150 -10.60 -7.86 -9.25
CA THR A 150 -11.64 -8.30 -8.30
C THR A 150 -12.84 -7.37 -8.24
N TYR A 151 -12.73 -6.18 -8.84
CA TYR A 151 -13.74 -5.16 -8.93
C TYR A 151 -13.82 -4.62 -10.36
N LYS A 152 -14.93 -4.09 -10.88
CA LYS A 152 -16.30 -4.14 -10.35
C LYS A 152 -17.14 -5.08 -11.19
N PHE A 153 -17.92 -5.95 -10.56
CA PHE A 153 -18.80 -6.91 -11.23
C PHE A 153 -20.28 -6.49 -11.16
N ASP A 154 -21.06 -6.92 -12.15
CA ASP A 154 -22.51 -7.00 -12.00
C ASP A 154 -22.83 -8.10 -10.97
N LYS A 155 -23.52 -7.71 -9.88
CA LYS A 155 -23.87 -8.63 -8.79
C LYS A 155 -24.58 -9.89 -9.30
N GLY A 156 -24.18 -11.03 -8.76
CA GLY A 156 -24.67 -12.35 -9.15
C GLY A 156 -24.00 -12.94 -10.39
N THR A 157 -23.00 -12.27 -10.97
CA THR A 157 -22.38 -12.68 -12.25
C THR A 157 -20.85 -12.60 -12.23
N ASP A 158 -20.24 -13.00 -13.35
CA ASP A 158 -18.80 -12.79 -13.63
C ASP A 158 -18.57 -11.74 -14.73
N ARG A 159 -19.59 -10.94 -15.05
CA ARG A 159 -19.45 -9.80 -15.96
C ARG A 159 -19.00 -8.58 -15.18
N TYR A 160 -17.98 -7.92 -15.69
CA TYR A 160 -17.59 -6.60 -15.19
C TYR A 160 -18.67 -5.55 -15.48
N ASP A 161 -18.65 -4.46 -14.72
CA ASP A 161 -19.64 -3.39 -14.63
C ASP A 161 -20.25 -2.99 -15.99
N THR A 162 -21.50 -3.41 -16.24
CA THR A 162 -22.27 -3.04 -17.43
C THR A 162 -23.15 -1.80 -17.23
N SER A 163 -23.06 -1.18 -16.04
CA SER A 163 -23.76 0.05 -15.74
C SER A 163 -23.22 1.21 -16.59
N GLU A 164 -23.98 2.31 -16.68
CA GLU A 164 -23.59 3.53 -17.40
C GLU A 164 -22.23 4.11 -16.97
N LYS A 165 -21.82 3.87 -15.71
CA LYS A 165 -20.53 4.32 -15.18
C LYS A 165 -19.35 3.54 -15.78
N GLY A 166 -19.58 2.31 -16.25
CA GLY A 166 -18.60 1.46 -16.92
C GLY A 166 -17.24 1.42 -16.23
N ARG A 167 -17.20 1.18 -14.92
CA ARG A 167 -15.95 1.23 -14.16
C ARG A 167 -14.91 0.30 -14.78
N VAL A 168 -13.69 0.80 -14.98
CA VAL A 168 -12.55 -0.01 -15.38
C VAL A 168 -12.32 -1.08 -14.30
N PRO A 169 -12.15 -2.35 -14.66
CA PRO A 169 -11.82 -3.38 -13.69
C PRO A 169 -10.52 -3.07 -12.92
N ALA A 170 -10.46 -3.32 -11.62
CA ALA A 170 -9.30 -3.04 -10.77
C ALA A 170 -9.11 -4.08 -9.65
N TRP A 171 -7.89 -4.19 -9.14
CA TRP A 171 -7.56 -4.94 -7.91
C TRP A 171 -7.68 -4.01 -6.71
N CYS A 172 -8.91 -3.78 -6.27
CA CYS A 172 -9.18 -2.96 -5.09
C CYS A 172 -8.84 -3.70 -3.78
N ASP A 173 -9.00 -5.03 -3.80
CA ASP A 173 -8.88 -5.90 -2.63
C ASP A 173 -7.46 -6.48 -2.56
N ARG A 174 -6.68 -6.12 -1.53
CA ARG A 174 -5.24 -6.41 -1.44
C ARG A 174 -4.86 -7.07 -0.11
N VAL A 175 -3.82 -7.88 -0.11
CA VAL A 175 -3.21 -8.47 1.09
C VAL A 175 -1.70 -8.27 1.05
N MET A 176 -1.18 -7.58 2.05
CA MET A 176 0.25 -7.26 2.19
C MET A 176 0.71 -7.60 3.61
N TRP A 177 2.01 -7.82 3.78
CA TRP A 177 2.59 -8.13 5.09
C TRP A 177 3.95 -7.45 5.27
N CYS A 178 4.27 -7.08 6.50
CA CYS A 178 5.58 -6.57 6.90
C CYS A 178 6.10 -7.44 8.06
N VAL A 179 7.33 -7.92 7.93
CA VAL A 179 8.05 -8.61 9.01
C VAL A 179 8.99 -7.59 9.63
N THR A 180 8.77 -7.25 10.89
CA THR A 180 9.51 -6.17 11.58
C THR A 180 10.75 -6.68 12.31
N ARG A 181 10.83 -7.99 12.56
CA ARG A 181 11.95 -8.60 13.29
C ARG A 181 13.02 -9.13 12.37
N GLU A 182 14.27 -8.86 12.76
CA GLU A 182 15.44 -9.62 12.32
C GLU A 182 15.50 -10.93 13.13
N TRP A 183 15.67 -12.07 12.45
CA TRP A 183 15.85 -13.35 13.12
C TRP A 183 17.29 -13.48 13.64
N GLU A 184 17.44 -13.85 14.92
CA GLU A 184 18.74 -13.93 15.63
C GLU A 184 19.76 -14.89 14.98
N ASP A 185 19.30 -15.86 14.18
CA ASP A 185 20.12 -16.81 13.43
C ASP A 185 20.68 -16.24 12.10
N GLY A 186 20.50 -14.95 11.84
CA GLY A 186 20.99 -14.27 10.63
C GLY A 186 20.04 -14.37 9.44
N GLY A 187 18.82 -14.85 9.66
CA GLY A 187 17.79 -15.04 8.64
C GLY A 187 16.97 -13.79 8.26
N GLY A 188 17.20 -12.65 8.91
CA GLY A 188 16.42 -11.44 8.65
C GLY A 188 16.78 -10.76 7.33
N SER A 189 16.17 -11.16 6.22
CA SER A 189 16.08 -10.32 5.03
C SER A 189 14.74 -9.59 5.00
N ALA A 190 14.68 -8.40 4.38
CA ALA A 190 13.43 -7.72 4.01
C ALA A 190 12.50 -8.59 3.14
N THR A 191 13.00 -9.73 2.63
CA THR A 191 12.23 -10.77 1.93
C THR A 191 11.73 -11.92 2.83
N GLY A 192 11.91 -11.82 4.15
CA GLY A 192 11.23 -12.62 5.16
C GLY A 192 11.65 -14.09 5.22
N GLU A 193 12.75 -14.41 5.88
CA GLU A 193 12.79 -15.73 6.51
C GLU A 193 11.69 -15.75 7.58
N GLY A 194 10.89 -16.81 7.60
CA GLY A 194 9.80 -16.98 8.56
C GLY A 194 8.38 -16.64 8.07
N VAL A 195 8.19 -16.02 6.90
CA VAL A 195 6.86 -15.91 6.27
C VAL A 195 6.92 -16.39 4.83
N VAL A 196 6.20 -17.46 4.52
CA VAL A 196 6.11 -18.01 3.16
C VAL A 196 4.69 -17.90 2.64
N LEU A 197 4.51 -17.18 1.53
CA LEU A 197 3.23 -17.14 0.82
C LEU A 197 2.99 -18.47 0.11
N GLN A 198 1.93 -19.19 0.51
CA GLN A 198 1.53 -20.44 -0.13
C GLN A 198 0.52 -20.22 -1.27
N ALA A 199 -0.36 -19.24 -1.12
CA ALA A 199 -1.38 -18.92 -2.13
C ALA A 199 -1.78 -17.45 -2.04
N TYR A 200 -2.06 -16.82 -3.19
CA TYR A 200 -2.69 -15.50 -3.28
C TYR A 200 -3.63 -15.49 -4.48
N GLU A 201 -4.93 -15.44 -4.22
CA GLU A 201 -5.94 -15.73 -5.24
C GLU A 201 -7.26 -14.97 -5.00
N SER A 202 -8.03 -14.80 -6.08
CA SER A 202 -9.43 -14.40 -5.99
C SER A 202 -10.37 -15.61 -6.01
N VAL A 203 -11.47 -15.53 -5.28
CA VAL A 203 -12.47 -16.59 -5.16
C VAL A 203 -13.64 -16.29 -6.10
N GLY A 204 -13.53 -16.75 -7.35
CA GLY A 204 -14.49 -16.46 -8.42
C GLY A 204 -15.88 -17.07 -8.21
N GLU A 205 -15.99 -18.12 -7.40
CA GLU A 205 -17.23 -18.85 -7.10
C GLU A 205 -18.22 -18.01 -6.29
N VAL A 206 -17.73 -17.01 -5.54
CA VAL A 206 -18.56 -16.12 -4.73
C VAL A 206 -18.96 -14.89 -5.54
N LYS A 207 -20.26 -14.65 -5.70
CA LYS A 207 -20.79 -13.65 -6.67
C LYS A 207 -21.85 -12.71 -6.11
N PHE A 208 -22.16 -12.74 -4.82
CA PHE A 208 -23.23 -11.90 -4.26
C PHE A 208 -22.85 -10.42 -4.18
N SER A 209 -21.54 -10.12 -4.13
CA SER A 209 -20.98 -8.77 -4.14
C SER A 209 -20.54 -8.37 -5.55
N ASP A 210 -20.35 -7.07 -5.77
CA ASP A 210 -19.64 -6.52 -6.94
C ASP A 210 -18.11 -6.62 -6.81
N HIS A 211 -17.62 -7.14 -5.68
CA HIS A 211 -16.25 -7.58 -5.46
C HIS A 211 -16.16 -9.12 -5.41
N LYS A 212 -15.04 -9.66 -5.89
CA LYS A 212 -14.66 -11.07 -5.66
C LYS A 212 -13.75 -11.14 -4.43
N PRO A 213 -14.01 -12.04 -3.46
CA PRO A 213 -13.13 -12.19 -2.30
C PRO A 213 -11.69 -12.49 -2.71
N VAL A 214 -10.73 -11.96 -1.95
CA VAL A 214 -9.30 -12.25 -2.09
C VAL A 214 -8.81 -13.00 -0.86
N ARG A 215 -7.98 -14.03 -1.08
CA ARG A 215 -7.38 -14.84 -0.04
C ARG A 215 -5.87 -14.91 -0.22
N ALA A 216 -5.13 -14.70 0.86
CA ALA A 216 -3.73 -15.07 0.98
C ALA A 216 -3.57 -16.16 2.05
N THR A 217 -2.74 -17.17 1.78
CA THR A 217 -2.35 -18.20 2.77
C THR A 217 -0.87 -18.05 3.07
N LEU A 218 -0.54 -17.81 4.34
CA LEU A 218 0.81 -17.54 4.80
C LEU A 218 1.23 -18.63 5.79
N LEU A 219 2.37 -19.27 5.55
CA LEU A 219 3.05 -20.10 6.53
C LEU A 219 3.98 -19.21 7.34
N VAL A 220 3.67 -19.06 8.63
CA VAL A 220 4.40 -18.15 9.53
C VAL A 220 5.15 -18.97 10.58
N ARG A 221 6.45 -18.71 10.73
CA ARG A 221 7.27 -19.21 11.83
C ARG A 221 6.89 -18.42 13.08
N VAL A 222 6.41 -19.12 14.11
CA VAL A 222 6.03 -18.54 15.40
C VAL A 222 7.06 -18.97 16.45
N ARG A 223 7.28 -18.11 17.45
CA ARG A 223 8.15 -18.36 18.60
C ARG A 223 7.45 -19.18 19.68
#